data_AF-A0A970PU88-F1
#
_entry.id   AF-A0A970PU88-F1
#
_cell.length_a   1.000
_cell.length_b   1.000
_cell.length_c   1.000
_cell.angle_alpha   90.00
_cell.angle_beta   90.00
_cell.angle_gamma   90.00
#
_symmetry.space_group_name_H-M   'P 1'
#
loop_
_entity.id
_entity.type
_entity.pdbx_description
1 polymer ?
#
loop_
_entity_poly.entity_id
_entity_poly.type
_entity_poly.pdbx_seq_one_letter_code
_entity_poly.pdbx_strand_id
1 'polypeptide(L)'
;MQTKQATKQTRKAGRAKRRAILRRVPLVAVVAALFVIVAVGSMLNRRVDTANKTLEAQLANARFELDMQNKRRQDLSNQIKSAATDDFIASEARTRYGFLADGEIRFVVSNPEVLWGPEGPPPEFLEQNEP
;
A
#
# COMPACT_ATOMS: atom_id res chain seq x y z
N MET A 1 -64.29 4.58 -57.77
CA MET A 1 -63.32 3.81 -56.96
C MET A 1 -62.05 3.57 -57.78
N GLN A 2 -61.08 4.48 -57.81
CA GLN A 2 -59.81 4.30 -58.55
C GLN A 2 -58.69 5.16 -57.94
N THR A 3 -57.98 4.70 -56.91
CA THR A 3 -56.73 5.34 -56.44
C THR A 3 -55.91 4.40 -55.54
N LYS A 4 -55.44 3.23 -56.02
CA LYS A 4 -54.55 2.35 -55.22
C LYS A 4 -53.40 1.66 -55.97
N GLN A 5 -52.93 2.19 -57.11
CA GLN A 5 -51.86 1.52 -57.88
C GLN A 5 -50.55 2.30 -58.07
N ALA A 6 -50.45 3.59 -57.70
CA ALA A 6 -49.25 4.38 -58.01
C ALA A 6 -48.06 4.21 -57.03
N THR A 7 -48.21 3.57 -55.86
CA THR A 7 -47.20 3.61 -54.78
C THR A 7 -46.37 2.34 -54.59
N LYS A 8 -46.57 1.27 -55.36
CA LYS A 8 -45.84 0.00 -55.17
C LYS A 8 -44.60 -0.21 -56.05
N GLN A 9 -44.38 0.58 -57.11
CA GLN A 9 -43.26 0.35 -58.02
C GLN A 9 -41.92 0.98 -57.57
N THR A 10 -41.92 2.02 -56.74
CA THR A 10 -40.69 2.74 -56.34
C THR A 10 -39.87 2.05 -55.23
N ARG A 11 -40.45 1.08 -54.51
CA ARG A 11 -39.76 0.41 -53.38
C ARG A 11 -38.85 -0.77 -53.77
N LYS A 12 -38.97 -1.31 -54.99
CA LYS A 12 -38.15 -2.46 -55.42
C LYS A 12 -36.79 -2.06 -56.02
N ALA A 13 -36.67 -0.85 -56.58
CA ALA A 13 -35.42 -0.36 -57.17
C ALA A 13 -34.32 -0.06 -56.12
N GLY A 14 -34.71 0.36 -54.89
CA GLY A 14 -33.75 0.68 -53.82
C GLY A 14 -33.07 -0.55 -53.20
N ARG A 15 -33.76 -1.70 -53.14
CA ARG A 15 -33.20 -2.94 -52.55
C ARG A 15 -32.20 -3.64 -53.49
N ALA A 16 -32.41 -3.55 -54.80
CA ALA A 16 -31.48 -4.10 -55.80
C ALA A 16 -30.16 -3.30 -55.86
N LYS A 17 -30.22 -1.96 -55.80
CA LYS A 17 -29.02 -1.12 -55.71
C LYS A 17 -28.18 -1.40 -54.46
N ARG A 18 -28.81 -1.66 -53.30
CA ARG A 18 -28.10 -2.05 -52.07
C ARG A 18 -27.34 -3.37 -52.19
N ARG A 19 -27.84 -4.34 -52.97
CA ARG A 19 -27.16 -5.62 -53.22
C ARG A 19 -26.03 -5.52 -54.25
N ALA A 20 -26.09 -4.56 -55.18
CA ALA A 20 -25.03 -4.33 -56.16
C ALA A 20 -23.82 -3.58 -55.58
N ILE A 21 -24.04 -2.69 -54.60
CA ILE A 21 -22.96 -1.96 -53.90
C ILE A 21 -22.08 -2.90 -53.06
N LEU A 22 -22.63 -4.01 -52.59
CA LEU A 22 -21.88 -5.05 -51.85
C LEU A 22 -20.86 -5.82 -52.70
N ARG A 23 -20.87 -5.69 -54.04
CA ARG A 23 -19.97 -6.44 -54.94
C ARG A 23 -18.69 -5.70 -55.32
N ARG A 24 -18.54 -4.42 -55.00
CA ARG A 24 -17.33 -3.65 -55.29
C ARG A 24 -17.04 -2.70 -54.15
N VAL A 25 -16.50 -3.25 -53.06
CA VAL A 25 -15.86 -2.43 -52.03
C VAL A 25 -14.57 -1.89 -52.66
N PRO A 26 -14.42 -0.57 -52.83
CA PRO A 26 -13.19 -0.02 -53.39
C PRO A 26 -12.03 -0.37 -52.45
N LEU A 27 -10.88 -0.74 -53.01
CA LEU A 27 -9.68 -1.12 -52.24
C LEU A 27 -9.34 -0.07 -51.16
N VAL A 28 -9.57 1.21 -51.49
CA VAL A 28 -9.42 2.37 -50.60
C VAL A 28 -10.28 2.24 -49.34
N ALA A 29 -11.51 1.72 -49.43
CA ALA A 29 -12.37 1.53 -48.26
C ALA A 29 -11.88 0.39 -47.35
N VAL A 30 -11.26 -0.65 -47.91
CA VAL A 30 -10.65 -1.74 -47.12
C VAL A 30 -9.42 -1.23 -46.38
N VAL A 31 -8.57 -0.46 -47.07
CA VAL A 31 -7.38 0.16 -46.46
C VAL A 31 -7.77 1.15 -45.38
N ALA A 32 -8.79 1.98 -45.63
CA ALA A 32 -9.32 2.90 -44.62
C ALA A 32 -9.87 2.16 -43.39
N ALA A 33 -10.61 1.06 -43.58
CA ALA A 33 -11.11 0.25 -42.47
C ALA A 33 -9.98 -0.39 -41.65
N LEU A 34 -8.94 -0.92 -42.32
CA LEU A 34 -7.75 -1.44 -41.65
C LEU A 34 -7.04 -0.36 -40.82
N PHE A 35 -6.91 0.85 -41.38
CA PHE A 35 -6.28 1.97 -40.68
C PHE A 35 -7.05 2.36 -39.41
N VAL A 36 -8.38 2.37 -39.48
CA VAL A 36 -9.25 2.62 -38.32
C VAL A 36 -9.08 1.52 -37.27
N ILE A 37 -9.06 0.24 -37.68
CA ILE A 37 -8.86 -0.89 -36.76
C ILE A 37 -7.51 -0.78 -36.05
N VAL A 38 -6.43 -0.48 -36.78
CA VAL A 38 -5.09 -0.31 -36.21
C VAL A 38 -5.03 0.88 -35.26
N ALA A 39 -5.64 2.01 -35.62
CA ALA A 39 -5.68 3.20 -34.78
C ALA A 39 -6.43 2.95 -33.47
N VAL A 40 -7.61 2.32 -33.54
CA VAL A 40 -8.42 1.96 -32.37
C VAL A 40 -7.70 0.91 -31.52
N GLY A 41 -7.11 -0.11 -32.14
CA GLY A 41 -6.33 -1.14 -31.45
C GLY A 41 -5.12 -0.56 -30.71
N SER A 42 -4.38 0.36 -31.34
CA SER A 42 -3.24 1.04 -30.70
C SER A 42 -3.69 1.90 -29.52
N MET A 43 -4.83 2.59 -29.63
CA MET A 43 -5.38 3.40 -28.54
C MET A 43 -5.84 2.55 -27.35
N LEU A 44 -6.47 1.41 -27.61
CA LEU A 44 -6.85 0.44 -26.58
C LEU A 44 -5.62 -0.19 -25.90
N ASN A 45 -4.61 -0.59 -26.68
CA ASN A 45 -3.40 -1.21 -26.13
C ASN A 45 -2.67 -0.27 -25.17
N ARG A 46 -2.52 1.01 -25.56
CA ARG A 46 -1.93 2.03 -24.68
C ARG A 46 -2.70 2.21 -23.38
N ARG A 47 -4.03 2.15 -23.41
CA ARG A 47 -4.88 2.26 -22.20
C ARG A 47 -4.69 1.05 -21.28
N VAL A 48 -4.59 -0.15 -21.83
CA VAL A 48 -4.36 -1.39 -21.06
C VAL A 48 -2.97 -1.36 -20.42
N ASP A 49 -1.94 -0.96 -21.15
CA ASP A 49 -0.58 -0.84 -20.61
C ASP A 49 -0.52 0.17 -19.47
N THR A 50 -1.20 1.32 -19.59
CA THR A 50 -1.28 2.29 -18.49
C THR A 50 -2.04 1.73 -17.29
N ALA A 51 -3.14 1.01 -17.51
CA ALA A 51 -3.92 0.40 -16.43
C ALA A 51 -3.11 -0.66 -15.67
N ASN A 52 -2.40 -1.54 -16.38
CA ASN A 52 -1.52 -2.53 -15.76
C ASN A 52 -0.42 -1.89 -14.93
N LYS A 53 0.26 -0.86 -15.46
CA LYS A 53 1.29 -0.13 -14.70
C LYS A 53 0.73 0.51 -13.43
N THR A 54 -0.47 1.08 -13.49
CA THR A 54 -1.11 1.66 -12.30
C THR A 54 -1.49 0.60 -11.27
N LEU A 55 -1.95 -0.58 -11.72
CA LEU A 55 -2.28 -1.72 -10.86
C LEU A 55 -1.02 -2.29 -10.20
N GLU A 56 0.06 -2.46 -10.97
CA GLU A 56 1.36 -2.91 -10.44
C GLU A 56 1.91 -1.94 -9.39
N ALA A 57 1.83 -0.64 -9.65
CA ALA A 57 2.25 0.38 -8.69
C ALA A 57 1.40 0.36 -7.41
N GLN A 58 0.08 0.20 -7.53
CA GLN A 58 -0.81 0.06 -6.36
C GLN A 58 -0.50 -1.20 -5.57
N LEU A 59 -0.22 -2.32 -6.25
CA LEU A 59 0.10 -3.59 -5.63
C LEU A 59 1.46 -3.54 -4.91
N ALA A 60 2.44 -2.85 -5.48
CA ALA A 60 3.73 -2.60 -4.83
C ALA A 60 3.56 -1.75 -3.57
N ASN A 61 2.77 -0.67 -3.63
CA ASN A 61 2.48 0.19 -2.47
C ASN A 61 1.74 -0.58 -1.36
N ALA A 62 0.72 -1.37 -1.73
CA ALA A 62 -0.02 -2.19 -0.77
C ALA A 62 0.87 -3.25 -0.10
N ARG A 63 1.77 -3.89 -0.86
CA ARG A 63 2.75 -4.84 -0.30
C ARG A 63 3.71 -4.16 0.67
N PHE A 64 4.20 -2.97 0.33
CA PHE A 64 5.07 -2.20 1.22
C PHE A 64 4.37 -1.83 2.53
N GLU A 65 3.10 -1.39 2.46
CA GLU A 65 2.31 -1.07 3.64
C GLU A 65 2.07 -2.31 4.52
N LEU A 66 1.77 -3.45 3.92
CA LEU A 66 1.63 -4.72 4.65
C LEU A 66 2.93 -5.15 5.33
N ASP A 67 4.08 -5.03 4.65
CA ASP A 67 5.38 -5.37 5.23
C ASP A 67 5.70 -4.46 6.43
N MET A 68 5.43 -3.15 6.31
CA MET A 68 5.58 -2.19 7.39
C MET A 68 4.68 -2.52 8.59
N GLN A 69 3.41 -2.88 8.35
CA GLN A 69 2.51 -3.28 9.42
C GLN A 69 2.94 -4.59 10.08
N ASN A 70 3.43 -5.57 9.31
CA ASN A 70 3.92 -6.83 9.83
C ASN A 70 5.16 -6.63 10.71
N LYS A 71 6.11 -5.79 10.29
CA LYS A 71 7.28 -5.41 11.12
C LYS A 71 6.84 -4.78 12.43
N ARG A 72 5.94 -3.79 12.37
CA ARG A 72 5.40 -3.16 13.59
C ARG A 72 4.72 -4.17 14.52
N ARG A 73 3.93 -5.10 13.98
CA ARG A 73 3.32 -6.17 14.78
C ARG A 73 4.36 -7.07 15.42
N GLN A 74 5.42 -7.42 14.69
CA GLN A 74 6.50 -8.25 15.20
C GLN A 74 7.27 -7.52 16.32
N ASP A 75 7.60 -6.24 16.13
CA ASP A 75 8.26 -5.42 17.13
C ASP A 75 7.40 -5.27 18.39
N LEU A 76 6.10 -4.96 18.24
CA LEU A 76 5.18 -4.92 19.37
C LEU A 76 5.05 -6.29 20.06
N SER A 77 5.00 -7.38 19.30
CA SER A 77 4.95 -8.73 19.87
C SER A 77 6.22 -9.05 20.66
N ASN A 78 7.39 -8.64 20.16
CA ASN A 78 8.65 -8.80 20.85
C ASN A 78 8.70 -7.94 22.11
N GLN A 79 8.23 -6.70 22.06
CA GLN A 79 8.12 -5.84 23.25
C GLN A 79 7.17 -6.42 24.30
N ILE A 80 6.01 -6.94 23.90
CA ILE A 80 5.07 -7.61 24.80
C ILE A 80 5.72 -8.84 25.42
N LYS A 81 6.43 -9.65 24.62
CA LYS A 81 7.17 -10.80 25.15
C LYS A 81 8.22 -10.35 26.16
N SER A 82 9.00 -9.32 25.86
CA SER A 82 10.00 -8.75 26.78
C SER A 82 9.39 -8.15 28.05
N ALA A 83 8.22 -7.51 27.95
CA ALA A 83 7.47 -6.97 29.08
C ALA A 83 6.78 -8.08 29.90
N ALA A 84 6.48 -9.21 29.28
CA ALA A 84 5.97 -10.41 29.94
C ALA A 84 7.08 -11.30 30.51
N THR A 85 8.36 -10.99 30.25
CA THR A 85 9.50 -11.70 30.82
C THR A 85 9.66 -11.32 32.28
N ASP A 86 10.10 -12.29 33.09
CA ASP A 86 10.31 -12.16 34.54
C ASP A 86 11.21 -10.96 34.92
N ASP A 87 12.09 -10.50 34.03
CA ASP A 87 12.94 -9.32 34.25
C ASP A 87 12.15 -8.01 34.40
N PHE A 88 11.10 -7.81 33.60
CA PHE A 88 10.23 -6.64 33.73
C PHE A 88 9.44 -6.70 35.05
N ILE A 89 8.88 -7.86 35.36
CA ILE A 89 8.16 -8.08 36.63
C ILE A 89 9.11 -7.85 37.82
N ALA A 90 10.33 -8.38 37.76
CA ALA A 90 11.31 -8.24 38.82
C ALA A 90 11.80 -6.79 38.98
N SER A 91 12.00 -6.05 37.88
CA SER A 91 12.36 -4.63 37.93
C SER A 91 11.23 -3.75 38.47
N GLU A 92 9.98 -4.00 38.06
CA GLU A 92 8.80 -3.31 38.58
C GLU A 92 8.58 -3.65 40.08
N ALA A 93 8.75 -4.91 40.47
CA ALA A 93 8.67 -5.36 41.85
C ALA A 93 9.75 -4.72 42.74
N ARG A 94 11.01 -4.64 42.26
CA ARG A 94 12.12 -3.96 42.94
C ARG A 94 11.88 -2.46 43.09
N THR A 95 11.35 -1.81 42.06
CA THR A 95 11.20 -0.35 42.00
C THR A 95 9.98 0.13 42.77
N ARG A 96 8.79 -0.46 42.54
CA ARG A 96 7.54 -0.01 43.15
C ARG A 96 7.25 -0.61 44.51
N TYR A 97 7.59 -1.87 44.70
CA TYR A 97 7.20 -2.63 45.89
C TYR A 97 8.39 -2.97 46.79
N GLY A 98 9.61 -2.59 46.39
CA GLY A 98 10.82 -2.87 47.15
C GLY A 98 11.13 -4.36 47.28
N PHE A 99 10.56 -5.19 46.41
CA PHE A 99 10.72 -6.64 46.45
C PHE A 99 12.17 -7.03 46.18
N LEU A 100 12.69 -7.99 46.95
CA LEU A 100 14.03 -8.55 46.80
C LEU A 100 13.89 -10.05 46.55
N ALA A 101 14.64 -10.58 45.59
CA ALA A 101 14.70 -12.02 45.39
C ALA A 101 15.46 -12.69 46.54
N ASP A 102 15.22 -13.98 46.75
CA ASP A 102 15.88 -14.74 47.82
C ASP A 102 17.41 -14.74 47.62
N GLY A 103 18.14 -14.25 48.62
CA GLY A 103 19.59 -14.04 48.55
C GLY A 103 20.08 -12.67 48.01
N GLU A 104 19.19 -11.75 47.61
CA GLU A 104 19.57 -10.39 47.19
C GLU A 104 19.59 -9.40 48.38
N ILE A 105 20.59 -8.50 48.40
CA ILE A 105 20.70 -7.40 49.38
C ILE A 105 20.58 -6.06 48.63
N ARG A 106 19.65 -5.19 49.06
CA ARG A 106 19.50 -3.83 48.53
C ARG A 106 20.10 -2.81 49.49
N PHE A 107 21.02 -1.99 48.99
CA PHE A 107 21.52 -0.82 49.69
C PHE A 107 20.68 0.41 49.31
N VAL A 108 20.00 1.00 50.29
CA VAL A 108 19.31 2.30 50.12
C VAL A 108 20.13 3.33 50.85
N VAL A 109 20.78 4.22 50.11
CA VAL A 109 21.52 5.34 50.67
C VAL A 109 20.51 6.44 51.03
N SER A 110 20.22 6.58 52.31
CA SER A 110 19.29 7.59 52.83
C SER A 110 19.90 8.99 52.93
N ASN A 111 21.23 9.10 52.96
CA ASN A 111 21.94 10.37 53.02
C ASN A 111 23.19 10.33 52.12
N PRO A 112 23.07 10.68 50.84
CA PRO A 112 24.17 10.59 49.88
C PRO A 112 25.27 11.64 50.13
N GLU A 113 24.94 12.73 50.81
CA GLU A 113 25.87 13.82 51.11
C GLU A 113 26.97 13.38 52.09
N VAL A 114 26.67 12.41 52.95
CA VAL A 114 27.61 11.87 53.94
C VAL A 114 28.60 10.88 53.32
N LEU A 115 28.32 10.36 52.13
CA LEU A 115 29.21 9.39 51.47
C LEU A 115 30.56 9.99 51.07
N TRP A 116 30.58 11.30 50.78
CA TRP A 116 31.75 11.96 50.20
C TRP A 116 32.42 12.96 51.15
N GLY A 117 31.82 13.24 52.31
CA GLY A 117 32.33 14.21 53.28
C GLY A 117 32.30 15.65 52.74
N PRO A 118 32.94 16.61 53.43
CA PRO A 118 32.92 18.03 53.07
C PRO A 118 33.63 18.35 51.74
N GLU A 119 34.45 17.43 51.25
CA GLU A 119 35.22 17.54 50.00
C GLU A 119 34.34 17.29 48.75
N GLY A 120 33.14 16.70 48.93
CA GLY A 120 32.22 16.39 47.84
C GLY A 120 32.65 15.17 46.99
N PRO A 121 31.78 14.71 46.06
CA PRO A 121 32.08 13.56 45.21
C PRO A 121 33.31 13.82 44.32
N PRO A 122 34.13 12.80 44.04
CA PRO A 122 35.27 12.93 43.14
C PRO A 122 34.83 13.45 41.75
N PRO A 123 35.69 14.21 41.05
CA PRO A 123 35.36 14.81 39.75
C PRO A 123 34.84 13.81 38.71
N GLU A 124 35.33 12.56 38.78
CA GLU A 124 34.94 11.45 37.90
C GLU A 124 33.45 11.08 37.97
N PHE A 125 32.77 11.39 39.09
CA PHE A 125 31.34 11.12 39.30
C PHE A 125 30.45 12.32 38.98
N LEU A 126 31.03 13.49 38.71
CA LEU A 126 30.29 14.71 38.35
C LEU A 126 29.98 14.76 36.84
N GLU A 127 30.79 14.13 36.00
CA GLU A 127 30.69 14.21 34.53
C GLU A 127 29.67 13.24 33.91
N GLN A 128 29.14 12.27 34.66
CA GLN A 128 28.19 11.27 34.13
C GLN A 128 26.71 11.69 34.20
N ASN A 129 26.41 12.89 34.70
CA ASN A 129 25.05 13.38 34.93
C ASN A 129 24.67 14.60 34.07
N GLU A 130 25.25 14.75 32.87
CA GLU A 130 24.67 15.63 31.85
C GLU A 130 23.75 14.82 30.90
N PRO A 131 22.56 15.33 30.55
CA PRO A 131 21.59 14.66 29.69
C PRO A 131 22.04 14.49 28.24
#